data_AF-A0A4W5JNE6-F1
#
_entry.id   AF-A0A4W5JNE6-F1
#
_cell.length_a   1.000
_cell.length_b   1.000
_cell.length_c   1.000
_cell.angle_alpha   90.00
_cell.angle_beta   90.00
_cell.angle_gamma   90.00
#
_symmetry.space_group_name_H-M   'P 1'
#
loop_
_entity.id
_entity.type
_entity.pdbx_description
1 polymer ?
#
loop_
_entity_poly.entity_id
_entity_poly.type
_entity_poly.pdbx_seq_one_letter_code
_entity_poly.pdbx_strand_id
1 'polypeptide(L)'
;MQHHLNPCLCSGPCMLLVLTKEHAVEEWRSMMGPTDPGLAQVTAPGSLRSRFALDILHNALHGSSNQEHAQEKIHFLFGDVITSDGDLTSNGELDPTPTVETGEAARPGGLGTSRSHQAR
;
A
#
# COMPACT_ATOMS: atom_id res chain seq x y z
N MET A 1 9.02 0.86 -7.78
CA MET A 1 9.37 -0.03 -6.65
C MET A 1 8.11 -0.73 -6.19
N GLN A 2 8.07 -2.06 -6.16
CA GLN A 2 6.87 -2.81 -5.78
C GLN A 2 6.70 -2.80 -4.25
N HIS A 3 5.64 -2.17 -3.75
CA HIS A 3 5.21 -2.32 -2.37
C HIS A 3 4.67 -3.74 -2.17
N HIS A 4 5.54 -4.68 -1.81
CA HIS A 4 5.17 -6.09 -1.65
C HIS A 4 4.42 -6.28 -0.32
N LEU A 5 3.10 -6.15 -0.35
CA LEU A 5 2.23 -6.73 0.67
C LEU A 5 2.22 -8.25 0.44
N ASN A 6 2.71 -9.02 1.41
CA ASN A 6 2.76 -10.48 1.28
C ASN A 6 1.34 -11.03 1.05
N PRO A 7 1.12 -11.86 0.02
CA PRO A 7 -0.20 -12.35 -0.38
C PRO A 7 -0.91 -13.21 0.69
N CYS A 8 -0.22 -13.64 1.75
CA CYS A 8 -0.82 -14.35 2.87
C CYS A 8 -1.75 -13.46 3.73
N LEU A 9 -1.59 -12.13 3.69
CA LEU A 9 -2.36 -11.19 4.54
C LEU A 9 -3.83 -11.03 4.13
N CYS A 10 -4.25 -11.61 3.00
CA CYS A 10 -5.57 -11.38 2.40
C CYS A 10 -6.35 -12.67 2.08
N SER A 11 -6.12 -13.77 2.81
CA SER A 11 -6.93 -15.01 2.65
C SER A 11 -8.33 -14.90 3.27
N GLY A 12 -8.61 -13.83 4.02
CA GLY A 12 -9.89 -13.52 4.63
C GLY A 12 -9.94 -12.09 5.15
N PRO A 13 -11.03 -11.70 5.86
CA PRO A 13 -11.14 -10.38 6.48
C PRO A 13 -9.97 -10.13 7.44
N CYS A 14 -9.32 -8.98 7.31
CA CYS A 14 -8.23 -8.56 8.18
C CYS A 14 -8.48 -7.17 8.76
N MET A 15 -7.85 -6.88 9.89
CA MET A 15 -7.92 -5.58 10.56
C MET A 15 -6.65 -4.80 10.28
N LEU A 16 -6.80 -3.54 9.85
CA LEU A 16 -5.70 -2.61 9.69
C LEU A 16 -5.77 -1.58 10.81
N LEU A 17 -4.62 -1.32 11.45
CA LEU A 17 -4.49 -0.42 12.59
C LEU A 17 -3.34 0.55 12.34
N VAL A 18 -3.55 1.82 12.70
CA VAL A 18 -2.48 2.82 12.82
C VAL A 18 -2.23 3.02 14.32
N LEU A 19 -1.00 2.73 14.76
CA LEU A 19 -0.60 2.80 16.16
C LEU A 19 0.33 3.99 16.40
N THR A 20 0.11 4.74 17.47
CA THR A 20 0.94 5.88 17.87
C THR A 20 1.60 5.63 19.23
N LYS A 21 2.90 5.90 19.30
CA LYS A 21 3.75 5.84 20.50
C LYS A 21 5.10 6.47 20.16
N GLU A 22 5.83 6.94 21.17
CA GLU A 22 7.27 7.16 21.02
C GLU A 22 7.96 5.83 20.62
N HIS A 23 8.83 5.87 19.60
CA HIS A 23 9.46 4.67 19.03
C HIS A 23 8.46 3.57 18.63
N ALA A 24 7.30 3.96 18.07
CA ALA A 24 6.19 3.04 17.80
C ALA A 24 6.58 1.82 16.96
N VAL A 25 7.43 1.98 15.96
CA VAL A 25 7.82 0.87 15.07
C VAL A 25 8.69 -0.13 15.83
N GLU A 26 9.69 0.34 16.56
CA GLU A 26 10.59 -0.50 17.36
C GLU A 26 9.80 -1.23 18.46
N GLU A 27 8.97 -0.50 19.19
CA GLU A 27 8.14 -1.01 20.28
C GLU A 27 7.13 -2.05 19.78
N TRP A 28 6.47 -1.79 18.64
CA TRP A 28 5.54 -2.75 18.04
C TRP A 28 6.26 -4.02 17.61
N ARG A 29 7.44 -3.91 17.01
CA ARG A 29 8.25 -5.07 16.62
C ARG A 29 8.73 -5.88 17.82
N SER A 30 9.12 -5.21 18.88
CA SER A 30 9.48 -5.84 20.16
C SER A 30 8.29 -6.62 20.73
N MET A 31 7.10 -6.02 20.73
CA MET A 31 5.87 -6.65 21.22
C MET A 31 5.42 -7.85 20.38
N MET A 32 5.58 -7.78 19.05
CA MET A 32 5.29 -8.91 18.15
C MET A 32 6.22 -10.10 18.41
N GLY A 33 7.49 -9.83 18.71
CA GLY A 33 8.51 -10.85 18.88
C GLY A 33 9.06 -11.42 17.55
N PRO A 34 9.93 -12.45 17.63
CA PRO A 34 10.56 -13.07 16.46
C PRO A 34 9.53 -13.57 15.43
N THR A 35 9.90 -13.55 14.14
CA THR A 35 9.02 -14.01 13.04
C THR A 35 8.81 -15.52 13.04
N ASP A 36 9.73 -16.28 13.62
CA ASP A 36 9.55 -17.71 13.84
C ASP A 36 8.80 -17.91 15.17
N PRO A 37 7.58 -18.49 15.18
CA PRO A 37 6.82 -18.74 16.39
C PRO A 37 7.53 -19.68 17.38
N GLY A 38 8.28 -20.67 16.89
CA GLY A 38 9.06 -21.57 17.73
C GLY A 38 10.17 -20.83 18.45
N LEU A 39 10.88 -19.95 17.74
CA LEU A 39 11.86 -19.06 18.36
C LEU A 39 11.20 -18.07 19.33
N ALA A 40 10.04 -17.53 18.98
CA ALA A 40 9.27 -16.62 19.82
C ALA A 40 8.85 -17.28 21.14
N GLN A 41 8.39 -18.54 21.13
CA GLN A 41 8.03 -19.28 22.34
C GLN A 41 9.22 -19.45 23.29
N VAL A 42 10.41 -19.68 22.75
CA VAL A 42 11.63 -19.88 23.57
C VAL A 42 12.21 -18.55 24.07
N THR A 43 12.26 -17.53 23.22
CA THR A 43 13.00 -16.28 23.51
C THR A 43 12.12 -15.16 24.06
N ALA A 44 10.83 -15.16 23.72
CA ALA A 44 9.88 -14.13 24.10
C ALA A 44 8.48 -14.74 24.30
N PRO A 45 8.27 -15.62 25.31
CA PRO A 45 7.04 -16.37 25.49
C PRO A 45 5.78 -15.51 25.64
N GLY A 46 5.93 -14.27 26.15
CA GLY A 46 4.85 -13.30 26.26
C GLY A 46 4.56 -12.49 24.99
N SER A 47 5.36 -12.63 23.94
CA SER A 47 5.18 -11.92 22.67
C SER A 47 3.90 -12.36 21.96
N LEU A 48 3.38 -11.49 21.09
CA LEU A 48 2.15 -11.79 20.38
C LEU A 48 2.31 -12.98 19.42
N ARG A 49 3.45 -13.12 18.73
CA ARG A 49 3.68 -14.27 17.85
C ARG A 49 3.82 -15.58 18.61
N SER A 50 4.44 -15.57 19.79
CA SER A 50 4.46 -16.75 20.66
C SER A 50 3.04 -17.24 21.00
N ARG A 51 2.11 -16.29 21.24
CA ARG A 51 0.76 -16.59 21.70
C ARG A 51 -0.25 -16.89 20.60
N PHE A 52 -0.10 -16.28 19.43
CA PHE A 52 -1.14 -16.26 18.40
C PHE A 52 -0.70 -16.74 17.01
N ALA A 53 0.61 -16.85 16.73
CA ALA A 53 1.05 -17.35 15.43
C ALA A 53 0.91 -18.88 15.35
N LEU A 54 0.44 -19.36 14.20
CA LEU A 54 0.32 -20.80 13.93
C LEU A 54 1.60 -21.34 13.30
N ASP A 55 2.17 -20.60 12.35
CA ASP A 55 3.43 -20.91 11.67
C ASP A 55 4.07 -19.63 11.09
N ILE A 56 5.20 -19.78 10.40
CA ILE A 56 5.98 -18.66 9.83
C ILE A 56 5.20 -17.88 8.74
N LEU A 57 4.30 -18.54 8.02
CA LEU A 57 3.45 -17.90 7.01
C LEU A 57 2.19 -17.30 7.64
N HIS A 58 1.62 -17.98 8.64
CA HIS A 58 0.42 -17.59 9.39
C HIS A 58 0.80 -16.96 10.74
N ASN A 59 1.50 -15.84 10.66
CA ASN A 59 2.14 -15.18 11.80
C ASN A 59 1.20 -14.30 12.65
N ALA A 60 -0.11 -14.31 12.36
CA ALA A 60 -1.19 -13.51 12.93
C ALA A 60 -1.05 -11.97 12.80
N LEU A 61 0.17 -11.44 12.74
CA LEU A 61 0.47 -10.01 12.81
C LEU A 61 1.52 -9.60 11.78
N HIS A 62 1.32 -8.41 11.24
CA HIS A 62 2.26 -7.72 10.36
C HIS A 62 2.51 -6.30 10.86
N GLY A 63 3.68 -5.77 10.55
CA GLY A 63 4.06 -4.40 10.89
C GLY A 63 5.18 -3.91 10.00
N SER A 64 5.33 -2.59 9.92
CA SER A 64 6.41 -1.97 9.16
C SER A 64 7.78 -2.28 9.79
N SER A 65 8.81 -2.30 8.95
CA SER A 65 10.19 -2.58 9.35
C SER A 65 10.91 -1.35 9.89
N ASN A 66 10.51 -0.16 9.45
CA ASN A 66 11.08 1.14 9.81
C ASN A 66 9.98 2.22 9.68
N GLN A 67 10.29 3.45 10.13
CA GLN A 67 9.36 4.57 10.15
C GLN A 67 8.97 5.07 8.75
N GLU A 68 9.91 5.11 7.81
CA GLU A 68 9.67 5.51 6.41
C GLU A 68 8.63 4.59 5.74
N HIS A 69 8.82 3.27 5.79
CA HIS A 69 7.84 2.31 5.29
C HIS A 69 6.51 2.35 6.06
N ALA A 70 6.51 2.79 7.32
CA ALA A 70 5.26 2.99 8.06
C ALA A 70 4.47 4.16 7.48
N GLN A 71 5.11 5.31 7.28
CA GLN A 71 4.50 6.50 6.71
C GLN A 71 3.97 6.25 5.29
N GLU A 72 4.78 5.64 4.42
CA GLU A 72 4.37 5.28 3.06
C GLU A 72 3.14 4.37 3.05
N LYS A 73 3.12 3.33 3.89
CA LYS A 73 2.00 2.39 3.95
C LYS A 73 0.76 2.99 4.56
N ILE A 74 0.90 3.83 5.59
CA ILE A 74 -0.23 4.54 6.20
C ILE A 74 -0.88 5.44 5.15
N HIS A 75 -0.07 6.23 4.42
CA HIS A 75 -0.57 7.07 3.34
C HIS A 75 -1.22 6.24 2.22
N PHE A 76 -0.61 5.13 1.81
CA PHE A 76 -1.17 4.23 0.79
C PHE A 76 -2.52 3.61 1.20
N LEU A 77 -2.69 3.25 2.47
CA LEU A 77 -3.88 2.54 2.97
C LEU A 77 -5.01 3.47 3.43
N PHE A 78 -4.67 4.62 4.00
CA PHE A 78 -5.61 5.52 4.68
C PHE A 78 -5.62 6.95 4.12
N GLY A 79 -4.72 7.29 3.19
CA GLY A 79 -4.56 8.65 2.67
C GLY A 79 -3.98 9.60 3.72
N ASP A 80 -4.42 10.85 3.68
CA ASP A 80 -4.01 11.88 4.64
C ASP A 80 -4.69 11.62 5.99
N VAL A 81 -3.92 11.08 6.93
CA VAL A 81 -4.39 10.85 8.30
C VAL A 81 -4.04 12.05 9.17
N ILE A 82 -5.05 12.66 9.78
CA ILE A 82 -4.86 13.70 10.80
C ILE A 82 -4.72 12.98 12.14
N THR A 83 -3.50 12.91 12.68
CA THR A 83 -3.31 12.44 14.05
C THR A 83 -3.61 13.58 15.03
N SER A 84 -4.19 13.26 16.19
CA SER A 84 -4.57 14.24 17.22
C SER A 84 -3.40 15.05 17.79
N ASP A 85 -2.16 14.66 17.50
CA ASP A 85 -0.94 15.39 17.87
C ASP A 85 -0.55 16.49 16.86
N GLY A 86 -1.34 16.71 15.81
CA GLY A 86 -1.18 17.86 14.91
C GLY A 86 0.06 17.79 14.00
N ASP A 87 0.77 16.67 13.96
CA ASP A 87 1.84 16.45 12.99
C ASP A 87 1.22 16.15 11.63
N LEU A 88 1.21 17.17 10.78
CA LEU A 88 0.85 17.04 9.38
C LEU A 88 1.91 16.15 8.71
N THR A 89 1.54 14.96 8.26
CA THR A 89 2.28 14.30 7.18
C THR A 89 1.99 15.03 5.86
N SER A 90 2.23 16.34 5.80
CA SER A 90 2.09 17.15 4.58
C SER A 90 3.47 17.49 4.06
N ASN A 91 3.94 16.74 3.07
CA ASN A 91 4.66 17.36 1.96
C ASN A 91 3.75 17.25 0.75
N GLY A 92 2.75 18.12 0.71
CA GLY A 92 1.94 18.32 -0.48
C GLY A 92 2.79 18.97 -1.56
N GLU A 93 3.33 18.18 -2.48
CA GLU A 93 3.55 18.65 -3.83
C GLU A 93 2.21 18.48 -4.56
N LEU A 94 1.63 19.62 -4.94
CA LEU A 94 0.42 19.71 -5.75
C LEU A 94 0.65 18.99 -7.08
N ASP A 95 0.01 17.85 -7.30
CA ASP A 95 -0.08 17.29 -8.66
C ASP A 95 -1.12 18.11 -9.44
N PRO A 96 -0.74 18.87 -10.48
CA PRO A 96 -1.71 19.60 -11.27
C PRO A 96 -2.57 18.60 -12.04
N THR A 97 -3.89 18.75 -11.86
CA THR A 97 -4.98 18.17 -12.65
C THR A 97 -4.60 17.69 -14.06
N PRO A 98 -5.04 16.49 -14.50
CA PRO A 98 -4.82 16.05 -15.87
C PRO A 98 -5.63 16.95 -16.82
N THR A 99 -4.95 17.88 -17.48
CA THR A 99 -5.49 18.59 -18.64
C THR A 99 -5.72 17.58 -19.75
N VAL A 100 -6.98 17.38 -20.12
CA VAL A 100 -7.38 16.60 -21.28
C VAL A 100 -6.92 17.36 -22.53
N GLU A 101 -5.74 17.02 -23.04
CA GLU A 101 -5.33 17.47 -24.36
C GLU A 101 -6.12 16.70 -25.42
N THR A 102 -6.91 17.47 -26.18
CA THR A 102 -7.68 17.00 -27.32
C THR A 102 -6.70 16.73 -28.46
N GLY A 103 -6.47 15.45 -28.74
CA GLY A 103 -5.64 15.03 -29.87
C GLY A 103 -6.35 15.26 -31.19
N GLU A 104 -6.12 16.42 -31.81
CA GLU A 104 -6.41 16.65 -33.23
C GLU A 104 -5.09 16.93 -33.98
N ALA A 105 -4.67 15.97 -34.81
CA ALA A 105 -4.00 16.21 -36.09
C ALA A 105 -3.49 14.89 -36.72
N ALA A 106 -4.26 14.31 -37.63
CA ALA A 106 -3.77 13.31 -38.58
C ALA A 106 -4.11 13.72 -40.02
N ARG A 107 -3.16 14.46 -40.61
CA ARG A 107 -2.67 14.49 -42.01
C ARG A 107 -3.67 14.60 -43.19
N PRO A 108 -3.41 15.50 -44.16
CA PRO A 108 -4.16 15.59 -45.41
C PRO A 108 -3.59 14.64 -46.48
N GLY A 109 -4.45 14.11 -47.35
CA GLY A 109 -4.05 13.58 -48.66
C GLY A 109 -4.44 12.13 -48.93
N GLY A 110 -5.68 11.91 -49.34
CA GLY A 110 -6.17 10.65 -49.89
C GLY A 110 -7.24 10.92 -50.95
N LEU A 111 -6.79 10.99 -52.20
CA LEU A 111 -7.58 11.27 -53.40
C LEU A 111 -8.71 10.24 -53.57
N GLY A 112 -9.95 10.68 -53.37
CA GLY A 112 -11.13 9.89 -53.69
C GLY A 112 -11.39 9.87 -55.20
N THR A 113 -11.44 8.68 -55.79
CA THR A 113 -12.27 8.44 -56.97
C THR A 113 -13.07 7.16 -56.72
N SER A 114 -14.34 7.32 -56.36
CA SER A 114 -15.31 6.23 -56.39
C SER A 114 -16.33 6.53 -57.47
N ARG A 115 -16.39 5.62 -58.45
CA ARG A 115 -17.42 5.53 -59.46
C ARG A 115 -18.75 5.20 -58.79
N SER A 116 -19.78 5.96 -59.09
CA SER A 116 -21.17 5.51 -58.99
C SER A 116 -21.83 5.71 -60.37
N HIS A 117 -22.00 4.59 -61.07
CA HIS A 117 -22.87 4.50 -62.24
C HIS A 117 -24.32 4.63 -61.74
N GLN A 118 -25.05 5.56 -62.34
CA GLN A 118 -26.46 5.80 -62.09
C GLN A 118 -27.29 4.78 -62.88
N ALA A 119 -28.40 4.36 -62.28
CA ALA A 119 -29.38 3.45 -62.84
C ALA A 119 -30.08 4.01 -64.09
N ARG A 120 -30.26 3.16 -65.11
CA ARG A 120 -31.50 2.99 -65.87
C ARG A 120 -31.47 1.73 -66.72
#